data_AF-A0A357N1U4-F1
#
_entry.id   AF-A0A357N1U4-F1
#
_cell.length_a   1.000
_cell.length_b   1.000
_cell.length_c   1.000
_cell.angle_alpha   90.00
_cell.angle_beta   90.00
_cell.angle_gamma   90.00
#
_symmetry.space_group_name_H-M   'P 1'
#
loop_
_entity.id
_entity.type
_entity.pdbx_description
1 polymer ?
#
loop_
_entity_poly.entity_id
_entity_poly.type
_entity_poly.pdbx_seq_one_letter_code
_entity_poly.pdbx_strand_id
1 'polypeptide(L)'
;MAYNRRMTDSSRTGELDLAIIGGGAAGVLVAIQVLRQAQAPLALAIFEPASQLAQGIAYATPWPEHLLNVPAAKMSAFPDQPGDFLDYLQAVDAYPGEARALLGERYVSRHHFAAYLQQRLQDAAAASPAQLQEIAQPVLGLQPDDHGYHLQLGDGSTLHAAQAVIATGNSMRPLPVAGADALPADDVVEAWNYDGVRTLAGAQALAIVGSGLSMADTVLALIAAGHTGPLHVISRHGLLPLPHAHGVLPDFDPAALLPMTLRQRVRALRGFARQTQADGQPWQGVMDRIRPHGQALWCSLDEADQRRFLRHVVRYWDVHRHRIAEDVDAQLQALQASGQLQLHRARLQRIWREGDALHLSGRDAAVGEQQWTIAAVVNATGVETRATALRNPLLQQLQADGLADYAQGV
;
A
#
# COMPACT_ATOMS: atom_id res chain seq x y z
N MET A 1 -4.94 40.93 52.00
CA MET A 1 -5.71 40.09 51.06
C MET A 1 -4.71 39.46 50.10
N ALA A 2 -4.38 38.19 50.31
CA ALA A 2 -3.38 37.48 49.51
C ALA A 2 -4.04 36.91 48.24
N TYR A 3 -3.55 37.38 47.08
CA TYR A 3 -3.93 36.87 45.77
C TYR A 3 -3.25 35.51 45.57
N ASN A 4 -4.05 34.43 45.55
CA ASN A 4 -3.52 33.07 45.44
C ASN A 4 -3.19 32.75 43.98
N ARG A 5 -1.89 32.72 43.65
CA ARG A 5 -1.33 32.64 42.29
C ARG A 5 -1.10 31.20 41.81
N ARG A 6 -2.02 30.29 42.10
CA ARG A 6 -1.97 28.87 41.66
C ARG A 6 -3.31 28.38 41.09
N MET A 7 -3.82 29.10 40.09
CA MET A 7 -4.84 28.59 39.16
C MET A 7 -4.30 28.68 37.73
N THR A 8 -3.15 28.05 37.49
CA THR A 8 -2.71 27.72 36.12
C THR A 8 -2.88 26.22 35.96
N ASP A 9 -4.14 25.80 35.98
CA ASP A 9 -4.54 24.63 35.22
C ASP A 9 -5.19 25.23 33.98
N SER A 10 -4.44 25.28 32.87
CA SER A 10 -5.01 25.72 31.60
C SER A 10 -6.10 24.72 31.25
N SER A 11 -7.36 25.17 31.28
CA SER A 11 -8.50 24.43 30.80
C SER A 11 -8.17 23.76 29.47
N ARG A 12 -8.33 22.43 29.39
CA ARG A 12 -8.29 21.68 28.12
C ARG A 12 -9.35 22.27 27.19
N THR A 13 -8.94 23.14 26.27
CA THR A 13 -9.84 23.81 25.30
C THR A 13 -9.94 23.08 23.97
N GLY A 14 -9.45 21.84 23.87
CA GLY A 14 -9.75 20.95 22.76
C GLY A 14 -10.83 19.95 23.13
N GLU A 15 -11.79 19.73 22.23
CA GLU A 15 -12.71 18.60 22.31
C GLU A 15 -11.96 17.27 22.22
N LEU A 16 -10.79 17.27 21.57
CA LEU A 16 -9.91 16.11 21.41
C LEU A 16 -8.46 16.43 21.83
N ASP A 17 -7.79 15.48 22.47
CA ASP A 17 -6.34 15.52 22.68
C ASP A 17 -5.60 15.11 21.39
N LEU A 18 -6.15 14.17 20.62
CA LEU A 18 -5.57 13.70 19.36
C LEU A 18 -6.62 13.35 18.31
N ALA A 19 -6.51 13.96 17.13
CA ALA A 19 -7.24 13.57 15.93
C ALA A 19 -6.36 12.71 15.01
N ILE A 20 -6.86 11.54 14.60
CA ILE A 20 -6.21 10.64 13.66
C ILE A 20 -7.03 10.62 12.37
N ILE A 21 -6.50 11.19 11.29
CA ILE A 21 -7.21 11.40 10.04
C ILE A 21 -6.91 10.24 9.09
N GLY A 22 -7.82 9.27 9.01
CA GLY A 22 -7.71 8.05 8.23
C GLY A 22 -7.73 6.80 9.11
N GLY A 23 -8.70 5.91 8.86
CA GLY A 23 -8.92 4.67 9.60
C GLY A 23 -8.26 3.43 9.01
N GLY A 24 -7.37 3.58 8.03
CA GLY A 24 -6.56 2.48 7.52
C GLY A 24 -5.56 1.95 8.57
N ALA A 25 -4.81 0.90 8.22
CA ALA A 25 -3.86 0.26 9.14
C ALA A 25 -2.89 1.24 9.83
N ALA A 26 -2.40 2.27 9.14
CA ALA A 26 -1.50 3.25 9.74
C ALA A 26 -2.16 4.04 10.89
N GLY A 27 -3.37 4.57 10.68
CA GLY A 27 -4.10 5.32 11.70
C GLY A 27 -4.51 4.45 12.88
N VAL A 28 -4.96 3.22 12.61
CA VAL A 28 -5.29 2.24 13.65
C VAL A 28 -4.07 1.85 14.47
N LEU A 29 -2.91 1.62 13.85
CA LEU A 29 -1.67 1.32 14.57
C LEU A 29 -1.25 2.48 15.48
N VAL A 30 -1.42 3.73 15.04
CA VAL A 30 -1.19 4.91 15.89
C VAL A 30 -2.16 4.91 17.08
N ALA A 31 -3.45 4.71 16.84
CA ALA A 31 -4.45 4.65 17.91
C ALA A 31 -4.14 3.56 18.93
N ILE A 32 -3.84 2.33 18.48
CA ILE A 32 -3.43 1.21 19.33
C ILE A 32 -2.24 1.60 20.22
N GLN A 33 -1.21 2.25 19.64
CA GLN A 33 -0.02 2.62 20.40
C GLN A 33 -0.30 3.71 21.43
N VAL A 34 -1.11 4.72 21.09
CA VAL A 34 -1.49 5.76 22.06
C VAL A 34 -2.33 5.16 23.19
N LEU A 35 -3.31 4.31 22.87
CA LEU A 35 -4.15 3.62 23.86
C LEU A 35 -3.32 2.76 24.82
N ARG A 36 -2.35 1.99 24.30
CA ARG A 36 -1.45 1.15 25.11
C ARG A 36 -0.52 1.94 26.02
N GLN A 37 -0.14 3.15 25.62
CA GLN A 37 0.84 3.97 26.35
C GLN A 37 0.19 5.04 27.24
N ALA A 38 -1.12 5.27 27.11
CA ALA A 38 -1.83 6.26 27.91
C ALA A 38 -1.81 5.91 29.41
N GLN A 39 -1.28 6.83 30.21
CA GLN A 39 -1.24 6.72 31.68
C GLN A 39 -2.31 7.58 32.37
N ALA A 40 -3.07 8.36 31.60
CA ALA A 40 -4.11 9.25 32.06
C ALA A 40 -5.23 9.34 31.01
N PRO A 41 -6.43 9.85 31.37
CA PRO A 41 -7.50 10.05 30.41
C PRO A 41 -7.12 11.02 29.27
N LEU A 42 -7.26 10.53 28.04
CA LEU A 42 -7.11 11.26 26.78
C LEU A 42 -8.36 11.07 25.91
N ALA A 43 -8.77 12.09 25.17
CA ALA A 43 -9.82 12.01 24.16
C ALA A 43 -9.19 11.88 22.76
N LEU A 44 -9.36 10.72 22.13
CA LEU A 44 -8.89 10.44 20.77
C LEU A 44 -10.07 10.32 19.83
N ALA A 45 -9.90 10.75 18.58
CA ALA A 45 -10.82 10.39 17.51
C ALA A 45 -10.08 9.87 16.27
N ILE A 46 -10.61 8.80 15.66
CA ILE A 46 -10.24 8.38 14.31
C ILE A 46 -11.33 8.81 13.34
N PHE A 47 -10.95 9.51 12.28
CA PHE A 47 -11.83 9.96 11.21
C PHE A 47 -11.72 9.02 10.01
N GLU A 48 -12.78 8.30 9.69
CA GLU A 48 -12.81 7.33 8.58
C GLU A 48 -14.19 7.33 7.90
N PRO A 49 -14.32 7.96 6.71
CA PRO A 49 -15.63 8.17 6.09
C PRO A 49 -16.21 6.95 5.35
N ALA A 50 -15.38 5.99 4.94
CA ALA A 50 -15.78 5.05 3.89
C ALA A 50 -15.52 3.57 4.22
N SER A 51 -14.49 3.27 5.01
CA SER A 51 -14.08 1.88 5.29
C SER A 51 -14.31 1.49 6.73
N GLN A 52 -14.39 0.18 6.99
CA GLN A 52 -14.22 -0.29 8.36
C GLN A 52 -12.77 -0.02 8.79
N LEU A 53 -12.58 0.30 10.07
CA LEU A 53 -11.25 0.54 10.60
C LEU A 53 -10.29 -0.63 10.30
N ALA A 54 -9.02 -0.29 10.16
CA ALA A 54 -7.89 -1.13 9.81
C ALA A 54 -7.87 -1.71 8.39
N GLN A 55 -8.99 -1.65 7.65
CA GLN A 55 -9.01 -2.16 6.29
C GLN A 55 -8.19 -1.28 5.36
N GLY A 56 -8.57 0.01 5.25
CA GLY A 56 -8.11 0.87 4.17
C GLY A 56 -8.21 0.19 2.79
N ILE A 57 -7.51 0.72 1.79
CA ILE A 57 -7.57 0.12 0.44
C ILE A 57 -6.93 -1.28 0.39
N ALA A 58 -5.83 -1.48 1.12
CA ALA A 58 -5.01 -2.68 1.01
C ALA A 58 -5.62 -3.93 1.65
N TYR A 59 -6.42 -3.78 2.72
CA TYR A 59 -6.97 -4.89 3.49
C TYR A 59 -8.51 -4.97 3.44
N ALA A 60 -9.20 -4.09 2.71
CA ALA A 60 -10.65 -4.13 2.49
C ALA A 60 -11.14 -5.26 1.57
N THR A 61 -10.28 -6.22 1.22
CA THR A 61 -10.69 -7.34 0.36
C THR A 61 -11.26 -8.49 1.19
N PRO A 62 -12.39 -9.10 0.79
CA PRO A 62 -12.89 -10.31 1.43
C PRO A 62 -12.29 -11.60 0.84
N TRP A 63 -11.50 -11.50 -0.23
CA TRP A 63 -11.12 -12.65 -1.05
C TRP A 63 -9.86 -13.36 -0.53
N PRO A 64 -9.88 -14.69 -0.36
CA PRO A 64 -8.76 -15.45 0.21
C PRO A 64 -7.51 -15.49 -0.69
N GLU A 65 -7.66 -15.32 -2.01
CA GLU A 65 -6.54 -15.28 -2.96
C GLU A 65 -5.69 -14.01 -2.87
N HIS A 66 -6.19 -12.96 -2.21
CA HIS A 66 -5.42 -11.74 -1.97
C HIS A 66 -4.53 -11.90 -0.74
N LEU A 67 -3.31 -12.37 -0.99
CA LEU A 67 -2.33 -12.68 0.04
C LEU A 67 -1.52 -11.44 0.46
N LEU A 68 -1.08 -11.44 1.72
CA LEU A 68 -0.03 -10.54 2.21
C LEU A 68 1.26 -10.78 1.41
N ASN A 69 2.03 -9.72 1.19
CA ASN A 69 3.34 -9.81 0.54
C ASN A 69 4.50 -9.99 1.55
N VAL A 70 4.18 -10.32 2.79
CA VAL A 70 5.10 -10.53 3.90
C VAL A 70 4.64 -11.78 4.67
N PRO A 71 5.56 -12.66 5.10
CA PRO A 71 5.20 -13.83 5.90
C PRO A 71 4.49 -13.46 7.20
N ALA A 72 3.57 -14.30 7.67
CA ALA A 72 2.77 -14.05 8.87
C ALA A 72 3.64 -13.76 10.11
N ALA A 73 4.76 -14.46 10.28
CA ALA A 73 5.68 -14.22 11.40
C ALA A 73 6.35 -12.83 11.40
N LYS A 74 6.23 -12.06 10.32
CA LYS A 74 6.78 -10.71 10.16
C LYS A 74 5.71 -9.61 10.10
N MET A 75 4.47 -9.96 10.44
CA MET A 75 3.31 -9.07 10.31
C MET A 75 2.76 -8.56 11.64
N SER A 76 3.41 -8.84 12.78
CA SER A 76 2.94 -8.30 14.08
C SER A 76 2.82 -6.77 14.07
N ALA A 77 1.77 -6.26 14.72
CA ALA A 77 1.58 -4.84 15.01
C ALA A 77 2.58 -4.30 16.05
N PHE A 78 3.28 -5.20 16.76
CA PHE A 78 4.07 -4.90 17.95
C PHE A 78 5.51 -5.35 17.78
N PRO A 79 6.48 -4.42 17.70
CA PRO A 79 7.90 -4.76 17.63
C PRO A 79 8.39 -5.58 18.83
N ASP A 80 7.84 -5.33 20.02
CA ASP A 80 8.13 -6.04 21.27
C ASP A 80 7.47 -7.43 21.35
N GLN A 81 6.50 -7.71 20.48
CA GLN A 81 5.76 -8.98 20.44
C GLN A 81 5.71 -9.49 18.99
N PRO A 82 6.84 -9.92 18.41
CA PRO A 82 6.93 -10.29 17.00
C PRO A 82 6.01 -11.46 16.61
N GLY A 83 5.59 -12.29 17.57
CA GLY A 83 4.68 -13.42 17.37
C GLY A 83 3.18 -13.07 17.40
N ASP A 84 2.78 -11.85 17.77
CA ASP A 84 1.38 -11.57 18.15
C ASP A 84 0.36 -11.83 17.01
N PHE A 85 0.69 -11.49 15.76
CA PHE A 85 -0.19 -11.81 14.64
C PHE A 85 -0.30 -13.32 14.39
N LEU A 86 0.79 -14.07 14.57
CA LEU A 86 0.79 -15.52 14.41
C LEU A 86 -0.05 -16.19 15.50
N ASP A 87 0.07 -15.71 16.74
CA ASP A 87 -0.72 -16.20 17.88
C ASP A 87 -2.20 -15.88 17.70
N TYR A 88 -2.53 -14.71 17.13
CA TYR A 88 -3.90 -14.37 16.70
C TYR A 88 -4.44 -15.36 15.67
N LEU A 89 -3.69 -15.65 14.60
CA LEU A 89 -4.13 -16.58 13.55
C LEU A 89 -4.41 -17.98 14.10
N GLN A 90 -3.62 -18.44 15.07
CA GLN A 90 -3.86 -19.71 15.76
C GLN A 90 -5.11 -19.65 16.65
N ALA A 91 -5.30 -18.55 17.39
CA ALA A 91 -6.43 -18.40 18.29
C ALA A 91 -7.77 -18.39 17.57
N VAL A 92 -7.83 -17.84 16.36
CA VAL A 92 -9.04 -17.82 15.51
C VAL A 92 -9.15 -19.04 14.59
N ASP A 93 -8.23 -20.00 14.70
CA ASP A 93 -8.14 -21.20 13.84
C ASP A 93 -8.21 -20.87 12.34
N ALA A 94 -7.49 -19.81 11.91
CA ALA A 94 -7.55 -19.32 10.53
C ALA A 94 -7.09 -20.36 9.49
N TYR A 95 -6.18 -21.25 9.90
CA TYR A 95 -5.61 -22.32 9.07
C TYR A 95 -5.59 -23.63 9.87
N PRO A 96 -6.72 -24.37 9.92
CA PRO A 96 -6.87 -25.53 10.77
C PRO A 96 -5.85 -26.64 10.49
N GLY A 97 -5.27 -27.18 11.56
CA GLY A 97 -4.31 -28.28 11.50
C GLY A 97 -2.89 -27.88 11.06
N GLU A 98 -2.65 -26.60 10.78
CA GLU A 98 -1.33 -26.13 10.39
C GLU A 98 -0.45 -25.83 11.61
N ALA A 99 0.78 -26.37 11.59
CA ALA A 99 1.73 -26.11 12.66
C ALA A 99 2.15 -24.63 12.66
N ARG A 100 2.28 -24.05 13.86
CA ARG A 100 2.67 -22.63 14.06
C ARG A 100 3.87 -22.19 13.22
N ALA A 101 4.91 -23.04 13.15
CA ALA A 101 6.12 -22.75 12.40
C ALA A 101 5.85 -22.60 10.89
N LEU A 102 5.06 -23.51 10.30
CA LEU A 102 4.67 -23.46 8.89
C LEU A 102 3.77 -22.25 8.61
N LEU A 103 2.80 -22.01 9.50
CA LEU A 103 1.93 -20.83 9.40
C LEU A 103 2.74 -19.52 9.45
N GLY A 104 3.82 -19.47 10.23
CA GLY A 104 4.72 -18.31 10.29
C GLY A 104 5.41 -17.98 8.96
N GLU A 105 5.66 -18.99 8.14
CA GLU A 105 6.29 -18.85 6.82
C GLU A 105 5.29 -18.50 5.71
N ARG A 106 3.99 -18.68 5.96
CA ARG A 106 2.93 -18.42 4.98
C ARG A 106 2.71 -16.94 4.69
N TYR A 107 2.31 -16.70 3.45
CA TYR A 107 1.64 -15.49 3.00
C TYR A 107 0.14 -15.69 3.17
N VAL A 108 -0.42 -15.20 4.28
CA VAL A 108 -1.86 -15.39 4.59
C VAL A 108 -2.74 -14.33 3.94
N SER A 109 -4.04 -14.61 3.85
CA SER A 109 -5.04 -13.70 3.26
C SER A 109 -5.05 -12.35 3.98
N ARG A 110 -5.11 -11.25 3.22
CA ARG A 110 -5.06 -9.87 3.74
C ARG A 110 -6.16 -9.53 4.73
N HIS A 111 -7.35 -10.12 4.58
CA HIS A 111 -8.49 -9.86 5.46
C HIS A 111 -8.22 -10.26 6.92
N HIS A 112 -7.41 -11.30 7.16
CA HIS A 112 -7.03 -11.69 8.51
C HIS A 112 -6.22 -10.59 9.21
N PHE A 113 -5.42 -9.82 8.47
CA PHE A 113 -4.64 -8.73 9.05
C PHE A 113 -5.53 -7.55 9.45
N ALA A 114 -6.56 -7.23 8.66
CA ALA A 114 -7.54 -6.21 9.02
C ALA A 114 -8.29 -6.60 10.32
N ALA A 115 -8.79 -7.84 10.39
CA ALA A 115 -9.50 -8.37 11.55
C ALA A 115 -8.60 -8.42 12.80
N TYR A 116 -7.33 -8.79 12.64
CA TYR A 116 -6.31 -8.73 13.70
C TYR A 116 -6.16 -7.33 14.27
N LEU A 117 -5.97 -6.32 13.42
CA LEU A 117 -5.81 -4.93 13.87
C LEU A 117 -7.08 -4.39 14.54
N GLN A 118 -8.26 -4.76 14.03
CA GLN A 118 -9.54 -4.41 14.68
C GLN A 118 -9.63 -5.00 16.08
N GLN A 119 -9.31 -6.29 16.25
CA GLN A 119 -9.29 -6.93 17.57
C GLN A 119 -8.29 -6.23 18.50
N ARG A 120 -7.07 -5.95 18.03
CA ARG A 120 -6.05 -5.27 18.84
C ARG A 120 -6.41 -3.84 19.20
N LEU A 121 -7.16 -3.14 18.36
CA LEU A 121 -7.71 -1.82 18.68
C LEU A 121 -8.75 -1.91 19.80
N GLN A 122 -9.66 -2.89 19.73
CA GLN A 122 -10.66 -3.14 20.77
C GLN A 122 -10.01 -3.52 22.10
N ASP A 123 -9.03 -4.45 22.06
CA ASP A 123 -8.28 -4.88 23.24
C ASP A 123 -7.56 -3.67 23.89
N ALA A 124 -6.90 -2.84 23.08
CA ALA A 124 -6.20 -1.65 23.56
C ALA A 124 -7.16 -0.60 24.15
N ALA A 125 -8.30 -0.36 23.50
CA ALA A 125 -9.30 0.60 23.98
C ALA A 125 -9.92 0.14 25.31
N ALA A 126 -10.23 -1.14 25.45
CA ALA A 126 -10.81 -1.70 26.67
C ALA A 126 -9.86 -1.65 27.88
N ALA A 127 -8.55 -1.73 27.65
CA ALA A 127 -7.53 -1.70 28.70
C ALA A 127 -7.01 -0.29 29.03
N SER A 128 -7.36 0.73 28.24
CA SER A 128 -6.78 2.07 28.34
C SER A 128 -7.63 3.01 29.21
N PRO A 129 -7.01 3.95 29.95
CA PRO A 129 -7.73 5.09 30.53
C PRO A 129 -8.16 6.12 29.47
N ALA A 130 -7.60 6.05 28.25
CA ALA A 130 -7.98 6.93 27.15
C ALA A 130 -9.24 6.44 26.42
N GLN A 131 -10.00 7.37 25.86
CA GLN A 131 -11.22 7.10 25.12
C GLN A 131 -10.97 7.33 23.63
N LEU A 132 -11.37 6.36 22.82
CA LEU A 132 -11.34 6.46 21.37
C LEU A 132 -12.77 6.60 20.83
N GLN A 133 -12.98 7.62 20.01
CA GLN A 133 -14.18 7.80 19.21
C GLN A 133 -13.90 7.48 17.74
N GLU A 134 -14.81 6.75 17.10
CA GLU A 134 -14.82 6.56 15.65
C GLU A 134 -15.78 7.59 15.03
N ILE A 135 -15.28 8.40 14.10
CA ILE A 135 -16.05 9.44 13.44
C ILE A 135 -16.10 9.15 11.94
N ALA A 136 -17.30 8.80 11.45
CA ALA A 136 -17.56 8.48 10.05
C ALA A 136 -17.70 9.74 9.17
N GLN A 137 -16.74 10.66 9.26
CA GLN A 137 -16.71 11.91 8.49
C GLN A 137 -15.33 12.11 7.86
N PRO A 138 -15.26 12.62 6.62
CA PRO A 138 -13.99 13.04 6.05
C PRO A 138 -13.55 14.35 6.71
N VAL A 139 -12.25 14.50 6.96
CA VAL A 139 -11.65 15.80 7.29
C VAL A 139 -11.22 16.44 5.99
N LEU A 140 -11.77 17.62 5.69
CA LEU A 140 -11.57 18.34 4.44
C LEU A 140 -10.53 19.47 4.57
N GLY A 141 -10.30 19.95 5.79
CA GLY A 141 -9.34 21.01 6.06
C GLY A 141 -8.80 20.91 7.48
N LEU A 142 -7.59 21.41 7.66
CA LEU A 142 -6.89 21.48 8.93
C LEU A 142 -6.20 22.85 9.04
N GLN A 143 -6.60 23.66 10.02
CA GLN A 143 -6.05 24.98 10.26
C GLN A 143 -5.39 25.05 11.64
N PRO A 144 -4.11 25.41 11.75
CA PRO A 144 -3.44 25.54 13.04
C PRO A 144 -3.91 26.82 13.77
N ASP A 145 -3.89 26.75 15.10
CA ASP A 145 -4.02 27.92 15.98
C ASP A 145 -2.96 27.87 17.11
N ASP A 146 -3.09 28.73 18.13
CA ASP A 146 -2.15 28.81 19.25
C ASP A 146 -2.16 27.54 20.15
N HIS A 147 -3.14 26.66 20.01
CA HIS A 147 -3.45 25.57 20.94
C HIS A 147 -3.68 24.21 20.28
N GLY A 148 -3.60 24.11 18.95
CA GLY A 148 -3.77 22.88 18.21
C GLY A 148 -4.22 23.13 16.77
N TYR A 149 -5.28 22.43 16.38
CA TYR A 149 -5.81 22.45 15.03
C TYR A 149 -7.34 22.44 15.04
N HIS A 150 -7.92 23.29 14.19
CA HIS A 150 -9.31 23.21 13.77
C HIS A 150 -9.45 22.27 12.57
N LEU A 151 -10.27 21.23 12.74
CA LEU A 151 -10.62 20.27 11.71
C LEU A 151 -11.95 20.68 11.08
N GLN A 152 -11.98 20.86 9.78
CA GLN A 152 -13.23 21.04 9.02
C GLN A 152 -13.71 19.69 8.50
N LEU A 153 -14.93 19.27 8.88
CA LEU A 153 -15.50 17.99 8.50
C LEU A 153 -16.38 18.08 7.24
N GLY A 154 -16.67 16.92 6.64
CA GLY A 154 -17.47 16.81 5.42
C GLY A 154 -18.92 17.28 5.54
N ASP A 155 -19.49 17.25 6.74
CA ASP A 155 -20.83 17.77 7.05
C ASP A 155 -20.85 19.28 7.33
N GLY A 156 -19.69 19.94 7.22
CA GLY A 156 -19.51 21.36 7.50
C GLY A 156 -19.30 21.70 8.97
N SER A 157 -19.38 20.72 9.88
CA SER A 157 -19.02 20.93 11.28
C SER A 157 -17.51 21.08 11.48
N THR A 158 -17.13 21.58 12.65
CA THR A 158 -15.73 21.78 13.03
C THR A 158 -15.45 21.17 14.39
N LEU A 159 -14.29 20.52 14.54
CA LEU A 159 -13.78 20.03 15.82
C LEU A 159 -12.41 20.65 16.09
N HIS A 160 -12.03 20.77 17.36
CA HIS A 160 -10.68 21.20 17.74
C HIS A 160 -9.90 20.05 18.39
N ALA A 161 -8.67 19.84 17.94
CA ALA A 161 -7.75 18.85 18.50
C ALA A 161 -6.39 19.47 18.85
N ALA A 162 -5.83 19.12 20.01
CA ALA A 162 -4.50 19.60 20.40
C ALA A 162 -3.39 19.06 19.48
N GLN A 163 -3.56 17.84 18.96
CA GLN A 163 -2.65 17.23 17.99
C GLN A 163 -3.43 16.55 16.86
N ALA A 164 -2.81 16.45 15.69
CA ALA A 164 -3.36 15.76 14.54
C ALA A 164 -2.32 14.83 13.91
N VAL A 165 -2.75 13.63 13.52
CA VAL A 165 -1.98 12.66 12.72
C VAL A 165 -2.69 12.48 11.39
N ILE A 166 -1.97 12.72 10.29
CA ILE A 166 -2.48 12.50 8.94
C ILE A 166 -2.10 11.09 8.49
N ALA A 167 -3.09 10.20 8.42
CA ALA A 167 -2.98 8.79 8.05
C ALA A 167 -3.92 8.44 6.86
N THR A 168 -4.08 9.38 5.93
CA THR A 168 -5.07 9.32 4.83
C THR A 168 -4.74 8.32 3.72
N GLY A 169 -3.64 7.58 3.83
CA GLY A 169 -3.19 6.63 2.83
C GLY A 169 -2.79 7.30 1.51
N ASN A 170 -2.78 6.53 0.43
CA ASN A 170 -2.45 7.03 -0.90
C ASN A 170 -3.69 7.11 -1.79
N SER A 171 -3.71 8.06 -2.73
CA SER A 171 -4.73 8.11 -3.78
C SER A 171 -4.43 7.13 -4.91
N MET A 172 -5.48 6.62 -5.57
CA MET A 172 -5.32 5.82 -6.80
C MET A 172 -4.82 6.71 -7.94
N ARG A 173 -3.91 6.19 -8.77
CA ARG A 173 -3.50 6.88 -9.99
C ARG A 173 -4.59 6.66 -11.05
N PRO A 174 -5.16 7.72 -11.65
CA PRO A 174 -6.08 7.58 -12.78
C PRO A 174 -5.41 6.85 -13.94
N LEU A 175 -6.20 6.11 -14.72
CA LEU A 175 -5.71 5.38 -15.88
C LEU A 175 -5.01 6.36 -16.86
N PRO A 176 -3.68 6.25 -17.08
CA PRO A 176 -2.91 7.26 -17.80
C PRO A 176 -2.97 7.04 -19.32
N VAL A 177 -4.18 7.02 -19.89
CA VAL A 177 -4.44 6.82 -21.32
C VAL A 177 -5.48 7.82 -21.82
N ALA A 178 -5.22 8.42 -22.99
CA ALA A 178 -6.14 9.40 -23.57
C ALA A 178 -7.47 8.72 -23.93
N GLY A 179 -8.58 9.36 -23.59
CA GLY A 179 -9.94 8.84 -23.80
C GLY A 179 -10.53 8.07 -22.61
N ALA A 180 -9.74 7.74 -21.59
CA ALA A 180 -10.25 7.02 -20.41
C ALA A 180 -11.36 7.77 -19.68
N ASP A 181 -11.21 9.08 -19.49
CA ASP A 181 -12.19 9.92 -18.79
C ASP A 181 -13.55 10.01 -19.50
N ALA A 182 -13.62 9.62 -20.77
CA ALA A 182 -14.85 9.62 -21.56
C ALA A 182 -15.56 8.26 -21.55
N LEU A 183 -14.97 7.24 -20.93
CA LEU A 183 -15.57 5.91 -20.83
C LEU A 183 -16.52 5.80 -19.63
N PRO A 184 -17.60 5.02 -19.75
CA PRO A 184 -18.41 4.57 -18.62
C PRO A 184 -17.56 3.95 -17.50
N ALA A 185 -18.00 4.10 -16.25
CA ALA A 185 -17.31 3.54 -15.09
C ALA A 185 -17.19 2.00 -15.16
N ASP A 186 -18.13 1.32 -15.81
CA ASP A 186 -18.12 -0.14 -15.96
C ASP A 186 -17.04 -0.64 -16.95
N ASP A 187 -16.52 0.25 -17.81
CA ASP A 187 -15.49 -0.08 -18.79
C ASP A 187 -14.07 0.00 -18.21
N VAL A 188 -13.88 0.79 -17.14
CA VAL A 188 -12.61 0.99 -16.46
C VAL A 188 -12.78 0.73 -14.97
N VAL A 189 -12.39 -0.46 -14.54
CA VAL A 189 -12.47 -0.89 -13.15
C VAL A 189 -11.12 -0.67 -12.46
N GLU A 190 -11.12 -0.07 -11.27
CA GLU A 190 -9.91 0.07 -10.46
C GLU A 190 -9.49 -1.29 -9.88
N ALA A 191 -8.20 -1.62 -9.86
CA ALA A 191 -7.73 -2.92 -9.37
C ALA A 191 -8.05 -3.20 -7.89
N TRP A 192 -8.32 -2.16 -7.10
CA TRP A 192 -8.76 -2.27 -5.70
C TRP A 192 -10.28 -2.25 -5.52
N ASN A 193 -11.06 -2.10 -6.61
CA ASN A 193 -12.47 -2.49 -6.60
C ASN A 193 -12.55 -4.02 -6.74
N TYR A 194 -12.22 -4.71 -5.66
CA TYR A 194 -12.03 -6.16 -5.67
C TYR A 194 -13.25 -6.93 -6.21
N ASP A 195 -14.45 -6.49 -5.86
CA ASP A 195 -15.69 -7.12 -6.31
C ASP A 195 -15.98 -6.78 -7.78
N GLY A 196 -15.80 -5.51 -8.16
CA GLY A 196 -15.94 -5.07 -9.55
C GLY A 196 -14.96 -5.76 -10.51
N VAL A 197 -13.75 -6.10 -10.07
CA VAL A 197 -12.82 -6.90 -10.88
C VAL A 197 -13.41 -8.28 -11.17
N ARG A 198 -13.97 -8.95 -10.17
CA ARG A 198 -14.54 -10.31 -10.33
C ARG A 198 -15.76 -10.31 -11.25
N THR A 199 -16.55 -9.24 -11.28
CA THR A 199 -17.70 -9.13 -12.20
C THR A 199 -17.30 -9.10 -13.67
N LEU A 200 -16.03 -8.82 -13.98
CA LEU A 200 -15.49 -8.88 -15.35
C LEU A 200 -15.16 -10.31 -15.81
N ALA A 201 -15.26 -11.31 -14.93
CA ALA A 201 -14.95 -12.70 -15.30
C ALA A 201 -15.87 -13.22 -16.43
N GLY A 202 -15.31 -14.05 -17.30
CA GLY A 202 -15.98 -14.53 -18.52
C GLY A 202 -14.98 -15.08 -19.54
N ALA A 203 -15.36 -15.10 -20.81
CA ALA A 203 -14.53 -15.62 -21.91
C ALA A 203 -13.92 -14.51 -22.80
N GLN A 204 -14.32 -13.26 -22.58
CA GLN A 204 -13.88 -12.08 -23.31
C GLN A 204 -12.45 -11.67 -22.96
N ALA A 205 -11.76 -10.98 -23.86
CA ALA A 205 -10.44 -10.43 -23.57
C ALA A 205 -10.53 -9.22 -22.64
N LEU A 206 -9.65 -9.15 -21.65
CA LEU A 206 -9.52 -8.02 -20.72
C LEU A 206 -8.12 -7.42 -20.79
N ALA A 207 -8.01 -6.11 -20.56
CA ALA A 207 -6.71 -5.46 -20.40
C ALA A 207 -6.47 -5.12 -18.92
N ILE A 208 -5.28 -5.40 -18.42
CA ILE A 208 -4.82 -4.98 -17.09
C ILE A 208 -3.67 -4.00 -17.29
N VAL A 209 -3.86 -2.75 -16.92
CA VAL A 209 -2.87 -1.69 -17.18
C VAL A 209 -2.02 -1.48 -15.94
N GLY A 210 -0.74 -1.84 -16.05
CA GLY A 210 0.18 -1.94 -14.93
C GLY A 210 0.50 -3.41 -14.59
N SER A 211 1.73 -3.63 -14.14
CA SER A 211 2.28 -4.97 -13.88
C SER A 211 2.89 -5.06 -12.47
N GLY A 212 2.23 -4.42 -11.50
CA GLY A 212 2.62 -4.43 -10.09
C GLY A 212 1.90 -5.51 -9.28
N LEU A 213 1.91 -5.38 -7.94
CA LEU A 213 1.20 -6.32 -7.05
C LEU A 213 -0.30 -6.35 -7.30
N SER A 214 -0.95 -5.19 -7.51
CA SER A 214 -2.39 -5.14 -7.81
C SER A 214 -2.76 -5.87 -9.11
N MET A 215 -1.83 -6.03 -10.05
CA MET A 215 -2.07 -6.85 -11.25
C MET A 215 -2.13 -8.33 -10.89
N ALA A 216 -1.24 -8.81 -10.01
CA ALA A 216 -1.29 -10.20 -9.55
C ALA A 216 -2.62 -10.46 -8.82
N ASP A 217 -3.03 -9.56 -7.92
CA ASP A 217 -4.33 -9.63 -7.25
C ASP A 217 -5.49 -9.69 -8.26
N THR A 218 -5.47 -8.81 -9.27
CA THR A 218 -6.49 -8.77 -10.33
C THR A 218 -6.58 -10.10 -11.09
N VAL A 219 -5.44 -10.66 -11.50
CA VAL A 219 -5.40 -11.92 -12.23
C VAL A 219 -5.96 -13.05 -11.36
N LEU A 220 -5.51 -13.16 -10.11
CA LEU A 220 -5.99 -14.20 -9.20
C LEU A 220 -7.49 -14.09 -8.96
N ALA A 221 -8.01 -12.88 -8.74
CA ALA A 221 -9.44 -12.64 -8.56
C ALA A 221 -10.26 -13.05 -9.78
N LEU A 222 -9.79 -12.71 -11.00
CA LEU A 222 -10.46 -13.09 -12.25
C LEU A 222 -10.47 -14.62 -12.45
N ILE A 223 -9.34 -15.28 -12.22
CA ILE A 223 -9.24 -16.74 -12.36
C ILE A 223 -10.11 -17.45 -11.31
N ALA A 224 -10.08 -17.00 -10.05
CA ALA A 224 -10.94 -17.51 -8.99
C ALA A 224 -12.44 -17.26 -9.26
N ALA A 225 -12.77 -16.24 -10.05
CA ALA A 225 -14.14 -15.97 -10.53
C ALA A 225 -14.49 -16.74 -11.82
N GLY A 226 -13.60 -17.58 -12.35
CA GLY A 226 -13.86 -18.44 -13.51
C GLY A 226 -13.58 -17.80 -14.87
N HIS A 227 -12.77 -16.75 -14.93
CA HIS A 227 -12.37 -16.13 -16.20
C HIS A 227 -11.53 -17.10 -17.05
N THR A 228 -11.93 -17.30 -18.30
CA THR A 228 -11.28 -18.20 -19.27
C THR A 228 -10.70 -17.46 -20.47
N GLY A 229 -11.04 -16.18 -20.64
CA GLY A 229 -10.58 -15.34 -21.74
C GLY A 229 -9.11 -14.89 -21.63
N PRO A 230 -8.59 -14.22 -22.68
CA PRO A 230 -7.25 -13.64 -22.66
C PRO A 230 -7.13 -12.45 -21.70
N LEU A 231 -6.02 -12.41 -20.95
CA LEU A 231 -5.64 -11.33 -20.06
C LEU A 231 -4.41 -10.61 -20.61
N HIS A 232 -4.59 -9.40 -21.13
CA HIS A 232 -3.52 -8.56 -21.65
C HIS A 232 -2.97 -7.65 -20.55
N VAL A 233 -1.82 -7.99 -19.95
CA VAL A 233 -1.12 -7.12 -19.01
C VAL A 233 -0.26 -6.13 -19.80
N ILE A 234 -0.57 -4.84 -19.73
CA ILE A 234 0.12 -3.80 -20.50
C ILE A 234 0.88 -2.88 -19.55
N SER A 235 2.20 -2.79 -19.73
CA SER A 235 3.07 -2.02 -18.83
C SER A 235 4.27 -1.43 -19.56
N ARG A 236 4.61 -0.17 -19.25
CA ARG A 236 5.73 0.56 -19.87
C ARG A 236 7.07 -0.19 -19.82
N HIS A 237 7.29 -0.95 -18.75
CA HIS A 237 8.56 -1.66 -18.51
C HIS A 237 8.44 -3.18 -18.71
N GLY A 238 7.23 -3.75 -18.73
CA GLY A 238 7.05 -5.20 -18.84
C GLY A 238 7.73 -5.99 -17.72
N LEU A 239 7.80 -5.43 -16.51
CA LEU A 239 8.40 -6.10 -15.34
C LEU A 239 7.28 -6.61 -14.44
N LEU A 240 7.29 -7.90 -14.11
CA LEU A 240 6.41 -8.52 -13.12
C LEU A 240 7.05 -8.47 -11.73
N PRO A 241 6.27 -8.48 -10.63
CA PRO A 241 6.80 -8.74 -9.30
C PRO A 241 7.54 -10.08 -9.26
N LEU A 242 8.66 -10.16 -8.53
CA LEU A 242 9.43 -11.39 -8.39
C LEU A 242 8.92 -12.23 -7.21
N PRO A 243 9.09 -13.56 -7.22
CA PRO A 243 8.71 -14.41 -6.10
C PRO A 243 9.62 -14.21 -4.89
N HIS A 244 9.07 -14.41 -3.71
CA HIS A 244 9.86 -14.70 -2.52
C HIS A 244 10.63 -16.02 -2.69
N ALA A 245 11.60 -16.25 -1.80
CA ALA A 245 12.29 -17.51 -1.68
C ALA A 245 12.74 -17.70 -0.23
N HIS A 246 12.70 -18.94 0.25
CA HIS A 246 13.22 -19.31 1.56
C HIS A 246 14.75 -19.48 1.50
N GLY A 247 15.46 -18.78 2.37
CA GLY A 247 16.92 -18.85 2.43
C GLY A 247 17.50 -18.09 3.61
N VAL A 248 18.81 -18.25 3.82
CA VAL A 248 19.53 -17.57 4.91
C VAL A 248 19.86 -16.15 4.51
N LEU A 249 19.88 -15.23 5.47
CA LEU A 249 20.36 -13.87 5.23
C LEU A 249 21.87 -13.90 4.95
N PRO A 250 22.32 -13.31 3.83
CA PRO A 250 23.74 -13.24 3.51
C PRO A 250 24.49 -12.40 4.53
N ASP A 251 25.76 -12.76 4.76
CA ASP A 251 26.62 -12.09 5.72
C ASP A 251 27.39 -10.92 5.07
N PHE A 252 26.77 -9.74 5.11
CA PHE A 252 27.44 -8.46 4.83
C PHE A 252 26.86 -7.36 5.71
N ASP A 253 27.65 -6.34 5.99
CA ASP A 253 27.20 -5.16 6.73
C ASP A 253 26.46 -4.16 5.82
N PRO A 254 25.14 -3.92 6.01
CA PRO A 254 24.41 -2.91 5.26
C PRO A 254 24.92 -1.49 5.48
N ALA A 255 25.55 -1.20 6.64
CA ALA A 255 26.07 0.14 6.94
C ALA A 255 27.20 0.55 5.98
N ALA A 256 27.95 -0.43 5.44
CA ALA A 256 28.96 -0.19 4.42
C ALA A 256 28.38 0.43 3.13
N LEU A 257 27.08 0.31 2.88
CA LEU A 257 26.40 0.90 1.72
C LEU A 257 26.09 2.39 1.92
N LEU A 258 25.95 2.88 3.16
CA LEU A 258 25.54 4.25 3.46
C LEU A 258 26.48 5.33 2.87
N PRO A 259 27.82 5.21 2.91
CA PRO A 259 28.70 6.22 2.32
C PRO A 259 28.81 6.13 0.78
N MET A 260 28.21 5.11 0.15
CA MET A 260 28.34 4.90 -1.29
C MET A 260 27.36 5.76 -2.10
N THR A 261 27.78 6.19 -3.30
CA THR A 261 26.88 6.73 -4.34
C THR A 261 25.86 5.68 -4.79
N LEU A 262 24.74 6.10 -5.41
CA LEU A 262 23.72 5.19 -5.93
C LEU A 262 24.30 4.12 -6.85
N ARG A 263 25.18 4.51 -7.78
CA ARG A 263 25.81 3.57 -8.73
C ARG A 263 26.65 2.51 -8.02
N GLN A 264 27.41 2.92 -7.01
CA GLN A 264 28.22 2.00 -6.21
C GLN A 264 27.33 1.04 -5.42
N ARG A 265 26.25 1.52 -4.80
CA ARG A 265 25.29 0.68 -4.07
C ARG A 265 24.65 -0.37 -4.96
N VAL A 266 24.09 0.04 -6.11
CA VAL A 266 23.46 -0.91 -7.05
C VAL A 266 24.48 -1.94 -7.54
N ARG A 267 25.73 -1.54 -7.78
CA ARG A 267 26.80 -2.47 -8.14
C ARG A 267 27.13 -3.44 -7.01
N ALA A 268 27.26 -2.95 -5.77
CA ALA A 268 27.54 -3.76 -4.60
C ALA A 268 26.42 -4.78 -4.33
N LEU A 269 25.16 -4.34 -4.34
CA LEU A 269 23.99 -5.21 -4.17
C LEU A 269 23.92 -6.31 -5.24
N ARG A 270 24.23 -5.99 -6.50
CA ARG A 270 24.35 -7.00 -7.56
C ARG A 270 25.51 -7.96 -7.34
N GLY A 271 26.62 -7.48 -6.78
CA GLY A 271 27.75 -8.31 -6.37
C GLY A 271 27.37 -9.30 -5.28
N PHE A 272 26.74 -8.79 -4.21
CA PHE A 272 26.22 -9.63 -3.12
C PHE A 272 25.23 -10.66 -3.62
N ALA A 273 24.27 -10.27 -4.47
CA ALA A 273 23.29 -11.20 -5.04
C ALA A 273 23.96 -12.34 -5.81
N ARG A 274 24.95 -12.03 -6.66
CA ARG A 274 25.70 -13.06 -7.40
C ARG A 274 26.49 -13.98 -6.49
N GLN A 275 27.13 -13.43 -5.46
CA GLN A 275 27.88 -14.24 -4.50
C GLN A 275 26.95 -15.17 -3.73
N THR A 276 25.85 -14.63 -3.18
CA THR A 276 24.81 -15.42 -2.49
C THR A 276 24.29 -16.55 -3.36
N GLN A 277 24.05 -16.31 -4.65
CA GLN A 277 23.65 -17.36 -5.60
C GLN A 277 24.76 -18.38 -5.86
N ALA A 278 26.02 -17.96 -5.96
CA ALA A 278 27.15 -18.87 -6.11
C ALA A 278 27.33 -19.77 -4.88
N ASP A 279 26.95 -19.29 -3.70
CA ASP A 279 26.94 -20.04 -2.44
C ASP A 279 25.68 -20.93 -2.27
N GLY A 280 24.84 -21.03 -3.32
CA GLY A 280 23.64 -21.87 -3.33
C GLY A 280 22.44 -21.28 -2.58
N GLN A 281 22.48 -19.99 -2.24
CA GLN A 281 21.41 -19.28 -1.54
C GLN A 281 20.62 -18.34 -2.49
N PRO A 282 19.33 -18.07 -2.22
CA PRO A 282 18.53 -17.17 -3.05
C PRO A 282 18.99 -15.71 -2.93
N TRP A 283 18.97 -14.96 -4.03
CA TRP A 283 19.35 -13.54 -4.05
C TRP A 283 18.42 -12.69 -3.16
N GLN A 284 17.20 -13.16 -2.92
CA GLN A 284 16.17 -12.52 -2.11
C GLN A 284 16.69 -12.13 -0.72
N GLY A 285 17.59 -12.94 -0.14
CA GLY A 285 18.21 -12.67 1.15
C GLY A 285 18.98 -11.34 1.19
N VAL A 286 19.56 -10.90 0.07
CA VAL A 286 20.24 -9.59 -0.03
C VAL A 286 19.24 -8.44 0.18
N MET A 287 18.05 -8.55 -0.43
CA MET A 287 17.00 -7.54 -0.26
C MET A 287 16.44 -7.56 1.16
N ASP A 288 16.28 -8.74 1.76
CA ASP A 288 15.79 -8.86 3.13
C ASP A 288 16.80 -8.31 4.14
N ARG A 289 18.10 -8.51 3.90
CA ARG A 289 19.19 -7.98 4.73
C ARG A 289 19.22 -6.45 4.77
N ILE A 290 18.91 -5.78 3.65
CA ILE A 290 18.90 -4.31 3.60
C ILE A 290 17.54 -3.69 3.99
N ARG A 291 16.49 -4.49 4.13
CA ARG A 291 15.11 -4.00 4.35
C ARG A 291 14.97 -3.08 5.57
N PRO A 292 15.55 -3.39 6.76
CA PRO A 292 15.49 -2.49 7.91
C PRO A 292 16.20 -1.15 7.70
N HIS A 293 17.12 -1.09 6.73
CA HIS A 293 17.94 0.09 6.45
C HIS A 293 17.40 0.96 5.32
N GLY A 294 16.23 0.65 4.76
CA GLY A 294 15.69 1.33 3.58
C GLY A 294 15.63 2.86 3.70
N GLN A 295 15.16 3.37 4.85
CA GLN A 295 15.11 4.82 5.11
C GLN A 295 16.51 5.43 5.22
N ALA A 296 17.41 4.81 5.99
CA ALA A 296 18.80 5.28 6.12
C ALA A 296 19.54 5.27 4.77
N LEU A 297 19.30 4.26 3.95
CA LEU A 297 19.82 4.19 2.59
C LEU A 297 19.24 5.33 1.74
N TRP A 298 17.94 5.60 1.78
CA TRP A 298 17.37 6.72 1.02
C TRP A 298 17.92 8.08 1.46
N CYS A 299 17.92 8.36 2.77
CA CYS A 299 18.33 9.66 3.33
C CYS A 299 19.83 9.95 3.20
N SER A 300 20.66 8.92 3.01
CA SER A 300 22.10 9.09 2.80
C SER A 300 22.49 9.36 1.34
N LEU A 301 21.55 9.31 0.39
CA LEU A 301 21.79 9.74 -0.99
C LEU A 301 21.71 11.26 -1.09
N ASP A 302 22.60 11.85 -1.90
CA ASP A 302 22.41 13.24 -2.32
C ASP A 302 21.18 13.38 -3.23
N GLU A 303 20.70 14.61 -3.39
CA GLU A 303 19.51 14.93 -4.16
C GLU A 303 19.61 14.50 -5.65
N ALA A 304 20.83 14.54 -6.23
CA ALA A 304 21.05 14.13 -7.61
C ALA A 304 20.88 12.61 -7.76
N ASP A 305 21.37 11.84 -6.81
CA ASP A 305 21.23 10.38 -6.77
C ASP A 305 19.82 9.96 -6.32
N GLN A 306 19.12 10.69 -5.46
CA GLN A 306 17.69 10.48 -5.19
C GLN A 306 16.86 10.60 -6.47
N ARG A 307 17.06 11.68 -7.25
CA ARG A 307 16.40 11.84 -8.57
C ARG A 307 16.76 10.74 -9.55
N ARG A 308 18.03 10.30 -9.59
CA ARG A 308 18.45 9.18 -10.44
C ARG A 308 17.81 7.87 -10.01
N PHE A 309 17.68 7.63 -8.70
CA PHE A 309 17.01 6.44 -8.19
C PHE A 309 15.56 6.38 -8.66
N LEU A 310 14.81 7.47 -8.46
CA LEU A 310 13.40 7.53 -8.85
C LEU A 310 13.19 7.44 -10.36
N ARG A 311 14.11 8.00 -11.17
CA ARG A 311 14.02 7.91 -12.62
C ARG A 311 14.40 6.55 -13.19
N HIS A 312 15.42 5.89 -12.64
CA HIS A 312 16.09 4.76 -13.29
C HIS A 312 16.04 3.45 -12.51
N VAL A 313 15.98 3.50 -11.18
CA VAL A 313 16.18 2.34 -10.31
C VAL A 313 14.89 1.90 -9.63
N VAL A 314 14.00 2.82 -9.26
CA VAL A 314 12.82 2.54 -8.43
C VAL A 314 11.97 1.39 -8.97
N ARG A 315 11.79 1.30 -10.29
CA ARG A 315 10.98 0.21 -10.86
C ARG A 315 11.62 -1.17 -10.68
N TYR A 316 12.94 -1.26 -10.79
CA TYR A 316 13.66 -2.50 -10.51
C TYR A 316 13.67 -2.79 -9.01
N TRP A 317 13.91 -1.79 -8.19
CA TRP A 317 13.81 -1.90 -6.74
C TRP A 317 12.44 -2.44 -6.30
N ASP A 318 11.36 -1.92 -6.87
CA ASP A 318 10.00 -2.31 -6.52
C ASP A 318 9.72 -3.78 -6.79
N VAL A 319 10.11 -4.32 -7.95
CA VAL A 319 9.87 -5.74 -8.25
C VAL A 319 10.77 -6.69 -7.44
N HIS A 320 11.90 -6.20 -6.93
CA HIS A 320 12.78 -6.99 -6.06
C HIS A 320 12.39 -6.90 -4.57
N ARG A 321 11.81 -5.77 -4.14
CA ARG A 321 11.39 -5.53 -2.74
C ARG A 321 9.97 -6.01 -2.48
N HIS A 322 9.05 -5.66 -3.36
CA HIS A 322 7.62 -5.95 -3.25
C HIS A 322 7.31 -7.22 -4.02
N ARG A 323 7.70 -8.34 -3.41
CA ARG A 323 7.61 -9.68 -3.99
C ARG A 323 6.25 -10.32 -3.74
N ILE A 324 5.95 -11.34 -4.54
CA ILE A 324 4.73 -12.17 -4.43
C ILE A 324 5.06 -13.53 -3.81
N ALA A 325 4.05 -14.20 -3.29
CA ALA A 325 4.18 -15.57 -2.80
C ALA A 325 4.54 -16.53 -3.94
N GLU A 326 5.24 -17.61 -3.62
CA GLU A 326 5.78 -18.58 -4.60
C GLU A 326 4.67 -19.30 -5.37
N ASP A 327 3.56 -19.60 -4.71
CA ASP A 327 2.36 -20.18 -5.30
C ASP A 327 1.65 -19.22 -6.27
N VAL A 328 1.62 -17.92 -5.94
CA VAL A 328 1.09 -16.88 -6.83
C VAL A 328 1.97 -16.76 -8.08
N ASP A 329 3.29 -16.75 -7.93
CA ASP A 329 4.22 -16.72 -9.07
C ASP A 329 4.04 -17.94 -9.97
N ALA A 330 3.94 -19.15 -9.38
CA ALA A 330 3.70 -20.38 -10.14
C ALA A 330 2.37 -20.34 -10.93
N GLN A 331 1.30 -19.78 -10.35
CA GLN A 331 0.03 -19.58 -11.04
C GLN A 331 0.17 -18.61 -12.22
N LEU A 332 0.84 -17.47 -12.02
CA LEU A 332 1.07 -16.50 -13.10
C LEU A 332 1.89 -17.12 -14.23
N GLN A 333 2.95 -17.88 -13.91
CA GLN A 333 3.77 -18.57 -14.90
C GLN A 333 2.96 -19.60 -15.70
N ALA A 334 2.08 -20.37 -15.04
CA ALA A 334 1.21 -21.33 -15.72
C ALA A 334 0.25 -20.64 -16.70
N LEU A 335 -0.33 -19.50 -16.31
CA LEU A 335 -1.20 -18.69 -17.19
C LEU A 335 -0.43 -18.06 -18.36
N GLN A 336 0.84 -17.70 -18.16
CA GLN A 336 1.70 -17.24 -19.25
C GLN A 336 2.03 -18.38 -20.22
N ALA A 337 2.35 -19.56 -19.70
CA ALA A 337 2.67 -20.74 -20.49
C ALA A 337 1.47 -21.23 -21.33
N SER A 338 0.25 -21.11 -20.81
CA SER A 338 -0.98 -21.43 -21.56
C SER A 338 -1.35 -20.37 -22.59
N GLY A 339 -0.75 -19.19 -22.54
CA GLY A 339 -1.08 -18.04 -23.39
C GLY A 339 -2.32 -17.26 -22.93
N GLN A 340 -2.94 -17.64 -21.80
CA GLN A 340 -4.07 -16.91 -21.24
C GLN A 340 -3.61 -15.55 -20.68
N LEU A 341 -2.46 -15.49 -20.00
CA LEU A 341 -1.87 -14.25 -19.52
C LEU A 341 -0.75 -13.78 -20.46
N GLN A 342 -0.92 -12.62 -21.06
CA GLN A 342 0.01 -12.07 -22.05
C GLN A 342 0.57 -10.73 -21.58
N LEU A 343 1.89 -10.65 -21.43
CA LEU A 343 2.57 -9.44 -20.99
C LEU A 343 3.08 -8.62 -22.17
N HIS A 344 2.65 -7.36 -22.24
CA HIS A 344 2.97 -6.43 -23.32
C HIS A 344 3.79 -5.26 -22.78
N ARG A 345 5.01 -5.08 -23.29
CA ARG A 345 5.87 -3.94 -22.95
C ARG A 345 5.54 -2.72 -23.82
N ALA A 346 4.39 -2.11 -23.57
CA ALA A 346 3.92 -0.98 -24.37
C ALA A 346 3.62 0.26 -23.52
N ARG A 347 3.76 1.44 -24.14
CA ARG A 347 3.19 2.69 -23.65
C ARG A 347 1.84 2.90 -24.33
N LEU A 348 0.76 2.87 -23.55
CA LEU A 348 -0.58 3.17 -24.06
C LEU A 348 -0.67 4.61 -24.57
N GLN A 349 -1.46 4.79 -25.63
CA GLN A 349 -1.66 6.07 -26.30
C GLN A 349 -3.11 6.50 -26.21
N ARG A 350 -4.05 5.63 -26.59
CA ARG A 350 -5.48 5.93 -26.63
C ARG A 350 -6.33 4.72 -26.29
N ILE A 351 -7.46 4.97 -25.64
CA ILE A 351 -8.58 4.05 -25.52
C ILE A 351 -9.83 4.68 -26.13
N TRP A 352 -10.66 3.87 -26.81
CA TRP A 352 -11.95 4.30 -27.34
C TRP A 352 -12.92 3.13 -27.42
N ARG A 353 -14.22 3.45 -27.47
CA ARG A 353 -15.28 2.48 -27.73
C ARG A 353 -15.68 2.54 -29.20
N GLU A 354 -15.87 1.38 -29.80
CA GLU A 354 -16.43 1.21 -31.14
C GLU A 354 -17.47 0.07 -31.09
N GLY A 355 -18.75 0.43 -31.24
CA GLY A 355 -19.85 -0.50 -30.93
C GLY A 355 -19.79 -0.96 -29.46
N ASP A 356 -19.83 -2.27 -29.24
CA ASP A 356 -19.80 -2.89 -27.91
C ASP A 356 -18.37 -3.22 -27.44
N ALA A 357 -17.34 -2.98 -28.26
CA ALA A 357 -15.96 -3.31 -27.95
C ALA A 357 -15.16 -2.08 -27.52
N LEU A 358 -14.19 -2.30 -26.61
CA LEU A 358 -13.16 -1.33 -26.29
C LEU A 358 -11.90 -1.64 -27.08
N HIS A 359 -11.27 -0.59 -27.57
CA HIS A 359 -10.00 -0.68 -28.26
C HIS A 359 -8.95 0.11 -27.50
N LEU A 360 -7.81 -0.52 -27.24
CA LEU A 360 -6.60 0.15 -26.77
C LEU A 360 -5.56 0.19 -27.86
N SER A 361 -4.85 1.29 -27.94
CA SER A 361 -3.63 1.43 -28.75
C SER A 361 -2.45 1.77 -27.87
N GLY A 362 -1.30 1.26 -28.25
CA GLY A 362 -0.04 1.56 -27.59
C GLY A 362 1.14 1.32 -28.51
N ARG A 363 2.32 1.72 -28.04
CA ARG A 363 3.56 1.54 -28.77
C ARG A 363 4.57 0.74 -27.95
N ASP A 364 5.03 -0.35 -28.54
CA ASP A 364 6.20 -1.09 -28.12
C ASP A 364 7.44 -0.53 -28.85
N ALA A 365 8.57 -0.40 -28.15
CA ALA A 365 9.79 0.17 -28.74
C ALA A 365 10.44 -0.74 -29.80
N ALA A 366 10.23 -2.05 -29.69
CA ALA A 366 10.75 -3.07 -30.60
C ALA A 366 9.75 -3.44 -31.70
N VAL A 367 8.46 -3.56 -31.35
CA VAL A 367 7.42 -4.07 -32.28
C VAL A 367 6.63 -2.96 -32.96
N GLY A 368 6.69 -1.72 -32.47
CA GLY A 368 5.97 -0.58 -33.04
C GLY A 368 4.56 -0.43 -32.48
N GLU A 369 3.61 0.01 -33.32
CA GLU A 369 2.21 0.19 -32.90
C GLU A 369 1.55 -1.16 -32.64
N GLN A 370 0.73 -1.20 -31.58
CA GLN A 370 -0.02 -2.36 -31.11
C GLN A 370 -1.44 -1.92 -30.80
N GLN A 371 -2.40 -2.81 -31.06
CA GLN A 371 -3.80 -2.60 -30.77
C GLN A 371 -4.39 -3.84 -30.11
N TRP A 372 -5.30 -3.62 -29.15
CA TRP A 372 -6.02 -4.66 -28.45
C TRP A 372 -7.51 -4.37 -28.50
N THR A 373 -8.30 -5.39 -28.82
CA THR A 373 -9.77 -5.36 -28.69
C THR A 373 -10.13 -6.14 -27.44
N ILE A 374 -10.82 -5.47 -26.52
CA ILE A 374 -11.11 -5.97 -25.17
C ILE A 374 -12.52 -5.57 -24.75
N ALA A 375 -13.05 -6.22 -23.73
CA ALA A 375 -14.37 -5.90 -23.18
C ALA A 375 -14.30 -4.87 -22.05
N ALA A 376 -13.25 -4.91 -21.22
CA ALA A 376 -13.05 -3.98 -20.11
C ALA A 376 -11.56 -3.84 -19.75
N VAL A 377 -11.24 -2.74 -19.07
CA VAL A 377 -9.91 -2.45 -18.55
C VAL A 377 -9.91 -2.49 -17.03
N VAL A 378 -8.89 -3.12 -16.46
CA VAL A 378 -8.54 -2.97 -15.05
C VAL A 378 -7.35 -2.01 -14.91
N ASN A 379 -7.55 -0.91 -14.18
CA ASN A 379 -6.50 0.03 -13.82
C ASN A 379 -5.68 -0.51 -12.64
N ALA A 380 -4.52 -1.09 -12.94
CA ALA A 380 -3.54 -1.59 -11.99
C ALA A 380 -2.27 -0.71 -11.95
N THR A 381 -2.40 0.60 -12.22
CA THR A 381 -1.24 1.51 -12.32
C THR A 381 -0.68 1.99 -10.97
N GLY A 382 -1.27 1.50 -9.87
CA GLY A 382 -0.83 1.69 -8.51
C GLY A 382 -1.32 3.00 -7.90
N VAL A 383 -0.64 3.43 -6.84
CA VAL A 383 -0.94 4.68 -6.14
C VAL A 383 -0.31 5.88 -6.86
N GLU A 384 -0.93 7.04 -6.70
CA GLU A 384 -0.29 8.31 -7.02
C GLU A 384 0.80 8.63 -5.99
N THR A 385 1.98 8.94 -6.49
CA THR A 385 3.16 9.26 -5.69
C THR A 385 3.55 10.72 -5.82
N ARG A 386 3.00 11.41 -6.82
CA ARG A 386 3.17 12.85 -6.99
C ARG A 386 2.18 13.54 -6.09
N ALA A 387 2.70 14.23 -5.09
CA ALA A 387 1.87 14.81 -4.07
C ALA A 387 0.90 15.88 -4.65
N THR A 388 1.32 16.63 -5.68
CA THR A 388 0.46 17.57 -6.46
C THR A 388 -0.74 16.92 -7.16
N ALA A 389 -0.68 15.62 -7.40
CA ALA A 389 -1.74 14.87 -8.09
C ALA A 389 -2.56 14.00 -7.12
N LEU A 390 -2.27 14.05 -5.82
CA LEU A 390 -3.11 13.42 -4.81
C LEU A 390 -4.47 14.12 -4.81
N ARG A 391 -5.51 13.36 -5.14
CA ARG A 391 -6.90 13.82 -5.13
C ARG A 391 -7.47 13.73 -3.71
N ASN A 392 -6.81 14.41 -2.77
CA ASN A 392 -7.22 14.46 -1.37
C ASN A 392 -7.44 15.93 -0.97
N PRO A 393 -8.68 16.36 -0.69
CA PRO A 393 -9.00 17.75 -0.38
C PRO A 393 -8.17 18.34 0.78
N LEU A 394 -7.95 17.56 1.84
CA LEU A 394 -7.14 17.98 2.99
C LEU A 394 -5.69 18.24 2.57
N LEU A 395 -5.07 17.33 1.82
CA LEU A 395 -3.68 17.50 1.39
C LEU A 395 -3.54 18.69 0.42
N GLN A 396 -4.53 18.92 -0.43
CA GLN A 396 -4.58 20.08 -1.33
C GLN A 396 -4.71 21.39 -0.55
N GLN A 397 -5.56 21.43 0.47
CA GLN A 397 -5.70 22.60 1.35
C GLN A 397 -4.42 22.88 2.13
N LEU A 398 -3.82 21.86 2.77
CA LEU A 398 -2.56 22.01 3.49
C LEU A 398 -1.44 22.57 2.61
N GLN A 399 -1.40 22.15 1.35
CA GLN A 399 -0.45 22.68 0.38
C GLN A 399 -0.76 24.14 0.01
N ALA A 400 -2.03 24.45 -0.27
CA ALA A 400 -2.47 25.80 -0.63
C ALA A 400 -2.15 26.82 0.47
N ASP A 401 -2.27 26.40 1.73
CA ASP A 401 -2.02 27.23 2.91
C ASP A 401 -0.55 27.23 3.37
N GLY A 402 0.34 26.52 2.65
CA GLY A 402 1.78 26.44 2.97
C GLY A 402 2.11 25.63 4.23
N LEU A 403 1.17 24.82 4.73
CA LEU A 403 1.32 23.92 5.88
C LEU A 403 1.96 22.59 5.50
N ALA A 404 1.98 22.26 4.21
CA ALA A 404 2.73 21.16 3.63
C ALA A 404 3.51 21.65 2.41
N ASP A 405 4.79 21.29 2.32
CA ASP A 405 5.60 21.53 1.13
C ASP A 405 5.91 20.20 0.43
N TYR A 406 6.05 20.27 -0.89
CA TYR A 406 6.61 19.17 -1.65
C TYR A 406 8.11 19.37 -1.71
N ALA A 407 8.88 18.31 -1.45
CA ALA A 407 10.28 18.31 -1.83
C ALA A 407 10.36 18.68 -3.32
N GLN A 408 10.84 19.89 -3.63
CA GLN A 408 10.90 20.39 -4.99
C GLN A 408 11.79 19.44 -5.82
N GLY A 409 11.21 18.77 -6.81
CA GLY A 409 11.97 18.04 -7.84
C GLY A 409 12.03 16.52 -7.74
N VAL A 410 11.02 15.86 -7.19
CA VAL A 410 10.86 14.39 -7.23
C VAL A 410 9.88 13.92 -8.31
#